data_AF-A0A914NI78-F1
#
_entry.id   AF-A0A914NI78-F1
#
_cell.length_a   1.000
_cell.length_b   1.000
_cell.length_c   1.000
_cell.angle_alpha   90.00
_cell.angle_beta   90.00
_cell.angle_gamma   90.00
#
_symmetry.space_group_name_H-M   'P 1'
#
loop_
_entity.id
_entity.type
_entity.pdbx_description
1 polymer ?
#
loop_
_entity_poly.entity_id
_entity_poly.type
_entity_poly.pdbx_seq_one_letter_code
_entity_poly.pdbx_strand_id
1 'polypeptide(L)'
;MQPIQINYCRSDWVAHILPLKKEKINETDGFSRDVRYTIEILDIYKDKICHPKRKKDFVYTASSSAACGAYLEIGKEYLIGGNYFDYDTKKK
;
A
#
# COMPACT_ATOMS: atom_id res chain seq x y z
N MET A 1 19.21 -4.65 -2.20
CA MET A 1 17.94 -5.30 -2.59
C MET A 1 17.79 -6.56 -1.75
N GLN A 2 16.70 -6.71 -0.98
CA GLN A 2 16.49 -7.93 -0.18
C GLN A 2 15.91 -9.05 -1.06
N PRO A 3 16.19 -10.33 -0.75
CA PRO A 3 15.53 -11.46 -1.40
C PRO A 3 14.00 -11.37 -1.30
N ILE A 4 13.31 -11.81 -2.35
CA ILE A 4 11.85 -11.74 -2.43
C ILE A 4 11.16 -12.48 -1.28
N GLN A 5 11.72 -13.61 -0.83
CA GLN A 5 11.19 -14.36 0.31
C GLN A 5 11.22 -13.53 1.60
N ILE A 6 12.26 -12.72 1.80
CA ILE A 6 12.38 -11.86 2.99
C ILE A 6 11.32 -10.75 2.96
N ASN A 7 11.10 -10.12 1.81
CA ASN A 7 10.04 -9.12 1.67
C ASN A 7 8.66 -9.72 1.94
N TYR A 8 8.37 -10.89 1.35
CA TYR A 8 7.12 -11.60 1.58
C TYR A 8 6.90 -11.95 3.06
N CYS A 9 7.93 -12.45 3.75
CA CYS A 9 7.84 -12.78 5.18
C CYS A 9 7.59 -11.54 6.04
N ARG A 10 8.21 -10.41 5.72
CA ARG A 10 8.12 -9.16 6.48
C ARG A 10 6.84 -8.38 6.27
N SER A 11 6.23 -8.44 5.08
CA SER A 11 4.97 -7.76 4.80
C SER A 11 3.82 -8.28 5.67
N ASP A 12 2.91 -7.40 6.08
CA ASP A 12 1.66 -7.80 6.73
C ASP A 12 0.60 -8.24 5.71
N TRP A 13 0.70 -7.72 4.49
CA TRP A 13 -0.23 -7.99 3.41
C TRP A 13 0.50 -8.10 2.07
N VAL A 14 0.11 -9.06 1.24
CA VAL A 14 0.66 -9.29 -0.11
C VAL A 14 -0.48 -9.64 -1.05
N ALA A 15 -0.60 -8.89 -2.14
CA ALA A 15 -1.70 -9.03 -3.08
C ALA A 15 -1.31 -8.70 -4.52
N HIS A 16 -2.05 -9.30 -5.44
CA HIS A 16 -2.11 -8.91 -6.83
C HIS A 16 -3.17 -7.81 -7.00
N ILE A 17 -2.76 -6.66 -7.54
CA ILE A 17 -3.63 -5.48 -7.60
C ILE A 17 -3.56 -4.78 -8.95
N LEU A 18 -4.62 -4.02 -9.23
CA LEU A 18 -4.73 -3.12 -10.36
C LEU A 18 -4.97 -1.69 -9.84
N PRO A 19 -4.02 -0.75 -10.03
CA PRO A 19 -4.23 0.65 -9.70
C PRO A 19 -5.26 1.28 -10.65
N LEU A 20 -6.30 1.89 -10.08
CA LEU A 20 -7.40 2.54 -10.80
C LEU A 20 -7.27 4.06 -10.84
N LYS A 21 -6.76 4.66 -9.75
CA LYS A 21 -6.65 6.12 -9.61
C LYS A 21 -5.46 6.49 -8.73
N LYS A 22 -4.81 7.61 -9.04
CA LYS A 22 -3.77 8.24 -8.22
C LYS A 22 -4.23 9.63 -7.77
N GLU A 23 -4.05 9.94 -6.50
CA GLU A 23 -4.41 11.23 -5.90
C GLU A 23 -3.27 11.71 -4.99
N LYS A 24 -2.99 13.01 -5.01
CA LYS A 24 -2.14 13.64 -4.01
C LYS A 24 -3.01 14.01 -2.81
N ILE A 25 -2.64 13.57 -1.62
CA ILE A 25 -3.32 13.93 -0.37
C ILE A 25 -2.48 14.96 0.37
N ASN A 26 -3.11 16.04 0.84
CA ASN A 26 -2.42 17.03 1.66
C ASN A 26 -2.20 16.41 3.04
N GLU A 27 -0.94 16.31 3.48
CA GLU A 27 -0.61 15.75 4.79
C GLU A 27 -1.19 16.61 5.91
N THR A 28 -1.87 15.96 6.86
CA THR A 28 -2.20 16.55 8.16
C THR A 28 -1.10 16.30 9.19
N ASP A 29 -0.21 15.31 9.01
CA ASP A 29 0.76 14.94 10.05
C ASP A 29 2.03 14.25 9.49
N GLY A 30 3.04 15.06 9.13
CA GLY A 30 4.48 14.81 9.30
C GLY A 30 5.17 13.57 8.69
N PHE A 31 4.44 12.66 8.04
CA PHE A 31 5.01 11.48 7.41
C PHE A 31 4.69 11.47 5.93
N SER A 32 5.75 11.64 5.13
CA SER A 32 5.91 11.57 3.67
C SER A 32 5.05 10.54 2.92
N ARG A 33 3.72 10.58 3.02
CA ARG A 33 2.76 9.67 2.39
C ARG A 33 1.64 10.47 1.76
N ASP A 34 2.05 11.47 1.01
CA ASP A 34 1.22 12.43 0.31
C ASP A 34 0.60 11.88 -0.98
N VAL A 35 0.72 10.58 -1.27
CA VAL A 35 0.10 9.93 -2.44
C VAL A 35 -0.75 8.75 -2.03
N ARG A 36 -1.99 8.73 -2.52
CA ARG A 36 -2.94 7.63 -2.39
C ARG A 36 -3.27 7.04 -3.76
N TYR A 37 -3.22 5.71 -3.87
CA TYR A 37 -3.76 4.97 -5.00
C TYR A 37 -5.06 4.27 -4.60
N THR A 38 -6.11 4.43 -5.40
CA THR A 38 -7.26 3.53 -5.35
C THR A 38 -6.90 2.29 -6.16
N ILE A 39 -6.99 1.12 -5.55
CA ILE A 39 -6.63 -0.16 -6.17
C ILE A 39 -7.84 -1.09 -6.21
N GLU A 40 -7.88 -1.96 -7.21
CA GLU A 40 -8.70 -3.16 -7.23
C GLU A 40 -7.83 -4.35 -6.81
N ILE A 41 -8.30 -5.15 -5.86
CA ILE A 41 -7.61 -6.35 -5.40
C ILE A 41 -8.09 -7.52 -6.26
N LEU A 42 -7.17 -8.10 -7.00
CA LEU A 42 -7.44 -9.25 -7.88
C LEU A 42 -7.29 -10.55 -7.10
N ASP A 43 -6.17 -10.71 -6.39
CA ASP A 43 -5.89 -11.86 -5.52
C ASP A 43 -5.13 -11.43 -4.25
N ILE A 44 -5.35 -12.16 -3.16
CA ILE A 44 -4.64 -11.97 -1.88
C ILE A 44 -3.83 -13.22 -1.59
N TYR A 45 -2.51 -13.06 -1.43
CA TYR A 45 -1.58 -14.16 -1.09
C TYR A 45 -1.25 -14.18 0.40
N LYS A 46 -1.31 -13.03 1.07
CA LYS A 46 -1.08 -12.89 2.51
C LYS A 46 -1.92 -11.75 3.06
N ASP A 47 -2.58 -11.99 4.18
CA ASP A 47 -3.27 -10.97 4.97
C ASP A 47 -3.23 -11.38 6.45
N LYS A 48 -2.48 -10.63 7.26
CA LYS A 48 -2.35 -10.90 8.70
C LYS A 48 -3.59 -10.51 9.52
N ILE A 49 -4.41 -9.58 9.04
CA ILE A 49 -5.56 -9.03 9.80
C ILE A 49 -6.87 -9.70 9.35
N CYS A 50 -6.84 -10.48 8.27
CA CYS A 50 -8.01 -11.17 7.70
C CYS A 50 -9.13 -10.18 7.38
N HIS A 51 -8.80 -9.12 6.62
CA HIS A 51 -9.80 -8.15 6.23
C HIS A 51 -10.95 -8.84 5.46
N PRO A 52 -12.19 -8.37 5.62
CA PRO A 52 -13.28 -8.84 4.77
C PRO A 52 -12.88 -8.65 3.31
N LYS A 53 -13.18 -9.63 2.44
CA LYS A 53 -12.82 -9.61 1.01
C LYS A 53 -13.40 -8.35 0.35
N ARG A 54 -12.62 -7.27 0.33
CA ARG A 54 -12.96 -6.02 -0.33
C ARG A 54 -12.36 -6.05 -1.71
N LYS A 55 -13.17 -5.70 -2.71
CA LYS A 55 -12.73 -5.62 -4.10
C LYS A 55 -11.86 -4.39 -4.36
N LYS A 56 -12.04 -3.31 -3.58
CA LYS A 56 -11.28 -2.06 -3.72
C LYS A 56 -10.69 -1.63 -2.37
N ASP A 57 -9.50 -1.07 -2.42
CA ASP A 57 -8.79 -0.55 -1.25
C ASP A 57 -7.87 0.63 -1.62
N PHE A 58 -7.14 1.16 -0.63
CA PHE A 58 -6.21 2.26 -0.78
C PHE A 58 -4.78 1.88 -0.39
N VAL A 59 -3.84 2.26 -1.24
CA VAL A 59 -2.41 2.15 -0.95
C VAL A 59 -1.83 3.56 -0.82
N TYR A 60 -1.04 3.78 0.24
CA TYR A 60 -0.41 5.06 0.55
C TYR A 60 1.09 4.95 0.37
N THR A 61 1.69 5.98 -0.23
CA THR A 61 3.13 6.04 -0.48
C THR A 61 3.60 7.49 -0.55
N ALA A 62 4.91 7.71 -0.41
CA ALA A 62 5.54 9.00 -0.67
C ALA A 62 5.46 9.37 -2.15
N SER A 63 5.32 10.66 -2.45
CA SER A 63 5.49 11.22 -3.80
C SER A 63 6.95 11.21 -4.26
N SER A 64 7.89 11.29 -3.31
CA SER A 64 9.32 11.35 -3.59
C SER A 64 9.98 9.97 -3.50
N SER A 65 10.74 9.59 -4.54
CA SER A 65 11.57 8.38 -4.54
C SER A 65 12.67 8.43 -3.48
N ALA A 66 13.18 9.62 -3.15
CA ALA A 66 14.16 9.82 -2.08
C ALA A 66 13.59 9.48 -0.68
N ALA A 67 12.26 9.52 -0.53
CA ALA A 67 11.54 9.08 0.66
C ALA A 67 10.96 7.65 0.51
N CYS A 68 11.55 6.83 -0.35
CA CYS A 68 11.12 5.46 -0.65
C CYS A 68 9.72 5.38 -1.28
N GLY A 69 9.31 6.39 -2.04
CA GLY A 69 8.04 6.40 -2.75
C GLY A 69 7.96 5.36 -3.87
N ALA A 70 6.85 4.60 -3.89
CA ALA A 70 6.50 3.71 -4.98
C ALA A 70 5.67 4.43 -6.07
N TYR A 71 6.03 4.21 -7.32
CA TYR A 71 5.27 4.69 -8.47
C TYR A 71 4.53 3.52 -9.12
N LEU A 72 3.20 3.61 -9.17
CA LEU A 72 2.34 2.61 -9.80
C LEU A 72 1.65 3.25 -11.01
N GLU A 73 1.81 2.63 -12.18
CA GLU A 73 1.09 3.06 -13.39
C GLU A 73 -0.37 2.61 -13.32
N ILE A 74 -1.30 3.49 -13.70
CA ILE A 74 -2.73 3.17 -13.73
C ILE A 74 -3.01 2.16 -14.85
N GLY A 75 -3.83 1.15 -14.57
CA GLY A 75 -4.22 0.13 -15.56
C GLY A 75 -3.19 -0.99 -15.76
N LYS A 76 -2.08 -0.99 -15.01
CA LYS A 76 -1.06 -2.05 -15.03
C LYS A 76 -1.13 -2.87 -13.76
N GLU A 77 -1.05 -4.19 -13.90
CA GLU A 77 -1.12 -5.13 -12.79
C GLU A 77 0.21 -5.21 -12.03
N TYR A 78 0.13 -5.32 -10.70
CA TYR A 78 1.30 -5.41 -9.82
C TYR A 78 1.10 -6.42 -8.69
N LEU A 79 2.17 -7.13 -8.35
CA LEU A 79 2.30 -7.84 -7.07
C LEU A 79 2.93 -6.87 -6.06
N ILE A 80 2.18 -6.50 -5.02
CA ILE A 80 2.67 -5.60 -3.98
C ILE A 80 2.65 -6.28 -2.61
N GLY A 81 3.67 -5.97 -1.82
CA GLY A 81 3.75 -6.33 -0.40
C GLY A 81 3.83 -5.06 0.44
N GLY A 82 3.01 -4.96 1.47
CA GLY A 82 2.88 -3.77 2.31
C GLY A 82 2.62 -4.10 3.77
N ASN A 83 2.57 -3.05 4.58
CA ASN A 83 2.21 -3.12 5.99
C ASN A 83 0.95 -2.30 6.22
N TYR A 84 0.13 -2.72 7.19
CA TYR A 84 -1.04 -1.95 7.57
C TYR A 84 -0.60 -0.71 8.35
N PHE A 85 -1.24 0.42 8.06
CA PHE A 85 -1.13 1.62 8.86
C PHE A 85 -2.37 1.72 9.73
N ASP A 86 -2.22 1.45 11.02
CA ASP A 86 -3.27 1.76 11.99
C ASP A 86 -3.15 3.23 12.37
N TYR A 87 -4.20 4.02 12.13
CA TYR A 87 -4.28 5.42 12.55
C TYR A 87 -4.73 5.56 14.02
N ASP A 88 -4.97 4.45 14.73
CA ASP A 88 -5.40 4.50 16.13
C ASP A 88 -4.20 4.28 17.07
N THR A 89 -3.56 5.39 17.49
CA THR A 89 -2.92 5.56 18.83
C THR A 89 -2.17 6.89 18.96
N LYS A 90 -2.86 8.03 18.80
CA LYS A 90 -2.51 9.28 19.51
C LYS A 90 -3.77 10.09 19.88
N LYS A 91 -4.66 9.47 20.65
CA LYS A 91 -5.51 10.19 21.60
C LYS A 91 -5.27 9.59 22.99
N LYS A 92 -4.23 10.07 23.66
CA LYS A 92 -4.11 10.07 25.13
C LYS A 92 -3.52 11.40 25.54
#